data_AF-A0A800F995-F1
#
_entry.id   AF-A0A800F995-F1
#
_cell.length_a   1.000
_cell.length_b   1.000
_cell.length_c   1.000
_cell.angle_alpha   90.00
_cell.angle_beta   90.00
_cell.angle_gamma   90.00
#
_symmetry.space_group_name_H-M   'P 1'
#
loop_
_entity.id
_entity.type
_entity.pdbx_description
1 polymer ?
#
loop_
_entity_poly.entity_id
_entity_poly.type
_entity_poly.pdbx_seq_one_letter_code
_entity_poly.pdbx_strand_id
1 'polypeptide(L)'
;MDRCLCYHMLMRLSEQIRKAINSCGLSRYRIAIEANVEQASLSRFMAKEHGLTTDTLDKIAEVLRIDLVCQGPRKALLKKHGVER
;
A
#
# COMPACT_ATOMS: atom_id res chain seq x y z
N MET A 1 13.00 15.42 15.73
CA MET A 1 13.12 13.95 15.67
C MET A 1 11.77 13.37 15.24
N ASP A 2 11.70 13.06 13.94
CA ASP A 2 10.96 11.97 13.32
C ASP A 2 9.42 11.92 13.38
N ARG A 3 8.77 12.99 12.90
CA ARG A 3 7.38 12.94 12.42
C ARG A 3 7.12 11.84 11.36
N CYS A 4 8.17 11.31 10.73
CA CYS A 4 8.10 10.25 9.72
C CYS A 4 7.67 8.89 10.30
N LEU A 5 8.11 8.55 11.52
CA LEU A 5 7.82 7.27 12.18
C LEU A 5 6.35 7.15 12.62
N CYS A 6 5.74 8.24 13.10
CA CYS A 6 4.30 8.23 13.44
C CYS A 6 3.40 8.19 12.20
N TYR A 7 3.79 8.84 11.09
CA TYR A 7 2.98 8.87 9.87
C TYR A 7 2.99 7.53 9.13
N HIS A 8 4.10 6.79 9.20
CA HIS A 8 4.17 5.43 8.65
C HIS A 8 3.28 4.44 9.41
N MET A 9 3.13 4.62 10.74
CA MET A 9 2.35 3.72 11.59
C MET A 9 0.83 3.84 11.45
N LEU A 10 0.32 4.95 10.90
CA LEU A 10 -1.11 5.20 10.72
C LEU A 10 -1.58 5.10 9.27
N MET A 11 -0.68 4.82 8.34
CA MET A 11 -1.03 4.67 6.93
C MET A 11 -1.87 3.39 6.74
N ARG A 12 -3.05 3.53 6.11
CA ARG A 12 -3.86 2.36 5.72
C ARG A 12 -3.09 1.52 4.70
N LEU A 13 -3.29 0.20 4.71
CA LEU A 13 -2.68 -0.72 3.74
C LEU A 13 -2.89 -0.24 2.29
N SER A 14 -4.10 0.19 1.97
CA SER A 14 -4.42 0.71 0.63
C SER A 14 -3.65 1.99 0.26
N GLU A 15 -3.27 2.83 1.22
CA GLU A 15 -2.40 3.98 0.96
C GLU A 15 -0.94 3.56 0.81
N GLN A 16 -0.48 2.54 1.56
CA GLN A 16 0.84 1.96 1.39
C GLN A 16 1.01 1.38 -0.02
N ILE A 17 0.00 0.65 -0.51
CA ILE A 17 -0.02 0.09 -1.87
C ILE A 17 -0.01 1.20 -2.92
N ARG A 18 -0.86 2.23 -2.79
CA ARG A 18 -0.84 3.40 -3.70
C ARG A 18 0.51 4.09 -3.71
N LYS A 19 1.14 4.22 -2.54
CA LYS A 19 2.49 4.79 -2.43
C LYS A 19 3.51 3.93 -3.17
N ALA A 20 3.49 2.61 -2.97
CA ALA A 20 4.37 1.68 -3.66
C ALA A 20 4.23 1.78 -5.19
N ILE A 21 2.99 1.82 -5.69
CA ILE A 21 2.69 2.03 -7.11
C ILE A 21 3.28 3.35 -7.63
N ASN A 22 3.14 4.45 -6.87
CA ASN A 22 3.68 5.74 -7.30
C ASN A 22 5.22 5.82 -7.21
N SER A 23 5.86 5.10 -6.28
CA SER A 23 7.30 5.16 -6.05
C SER A 23 8.11 4.12 -6.81
N CYS A 24 7.48 3.09 -7.39
CA CYS A 24 8.18 1.99 -8.06
C CYS A 24 8.85 2.36 -9.41
N GLY A 25 8.62 3.57 -9.91
CA GLY A 25 9.20 4.05 -11.17
C GLY A 25 8.55 3.48 -12.44
N LEU A 26 7.56 2.60 -12.31
CA LEU A 26 6.76 2.10 -13.43
C LEU A 26 5.53 2.97 -13.66
N SER A 27 5.13 3.13 -14.92
CA SER A 27 3.84 3.74 -15.23
C SER A 27 2.71 2.80 -14.81
N ARG A 28 1.57 3.37 -14.38
CA ARG A 28 0.38 2.57 -14.02
C ARG A 28 -0.08 1.67 -15.18
N TYR A 29 0.06 2.16 -16.40
CA TYR A 29 -0.24 1.39 -17.61
C TYR A 29 0.65 0.15 -17.72
N ARG A 30 1.97 0.31 -17.51
CA ARG A 30 2.91 -0.81 -17.54
C ARG A 30 2.63 -1.82 -16.43
N ILE A 31 2.30 -1.36 -15.23
CA ILE A 31 1.90 -2.23 -14.12
C ILE A 31 0.62 -3.01 -14.48
N ALA A 32 -0.37 -2.34 -15.08
CA ALA A 32 -1.62 -2.99 -15.48
C ALA A 32 -1.39 -4.12 -16.50
N ILE A 33 -0.50 -3.90 -17.48
CA ILE A 33 -0.11 -4.92 -18.46
C ILE A 33 0.64 -6.07 -17.79
N GLU A 34 1.69 -5.78 -17.03
CA GLU A 34 2.54 -6.80 -16.42
C GLU A 34 1.77 -7.64 -15.39
N ALA A 35 0.84 -7.03 -14.65
CA ALA A 35 0.00 -7.72 -13.68
C ALA A 35 -1.22 -8.41 -14.33
N ASN A 36 -1.45 -8.21 -15.63
CA ASN A 36 -2.65 -8.67 -16.34
C ASN A 36 -3.96 -8.24 -15.64
N VAL A 37 -4.07 -6.93 -15.36
CA VAL A 37 -5.23 -6.32 -14.69
C VAL A 37 -5.82 -5.17 -15.51
N GLU A 38 -7.09 -4.88 -15.27
CA GLU A 38 -7.81 -3.84 -16.02
C GLU A 38 -7.33 -2.43 -15.63
N GLN A 39 -6.93 -1.63 -16.62
CA GLN A 39 -6.32 -0.32 -16.37
C GLN A 39 -7.27 0.65 -15.68
N ALA A 40 -8.57 0.67 -16.01
CA ALA A 40 -9.52 1.57 -15.36
C ALA A 40 -9.75 1.17 -13.89
N SER A 41 -9.65 -0.11 -13.53
CA SER A 41 -9.73 -0.59 -12.16
C SER A 41 -8.53 -0.10 -11.35
N LEU A 42 -7.31 -0.22 -11.90
CA LEU A 42 -6.12 0.36 -11.30
C LEU A 42 -6.21 1.89 -11.19
N SER A 43 -6.73 2.57 -12.22
CA SER A 43 -6.91 4.03 -12.21
C SER A 43 -7.89 4.49 -11.13
N ARG A 44 -9.07 3.85 -11.05
CA ARG A 44 -10.10 4.12 -10.02
C ARG A 44 -9.59 3.84 -8.62
N PHE A 45 -8.78 2.78 -8.45
CA PHE A 45 -8.12 2.51 -7.17
C PHE A 45 -7.17 3.63 -6.76
N MET A 46 -6.33 4.10 -7.69
CA MET A 46 -5.42 5.22 -7.46
C MET A 46 -6.16 6.53 -7.17
N ALA A 47 -7.33 6.75 -7.79
CA ALA A 47 -8.22 7.88 -7.53
C ALA A 47 -9.01 7.79 -6.21
N LYS A 48 -8.90 6.67 -5.47
CA LYS A 48 -9.66 6.39 -4.23
C LYS A 48 -11.18 6.26 -4.42
N GLU A 49 -11.61 6.00 -5.65
CA GLU A 49 -13.02 5.85 -6.01
C GLU A 49 -13.53 4.41 -5.82
N HIS A 50 -12.65 3.43 -5.99
CA HIS A 50 -13.00 2.01 -5.84
C HIS A 50 -11.88 1.21 -5.18
N GLY A 51 -12.25 0.06 -4.61
CA GLY A 51 -11.31 -0.95 -4.13
C GLY A 51 -10.76 -1.81 -5.28
N LEU A 52 -9.86 -2.71 -4.95
CA LEU A 52 -9.44 -3.81 -5.82
C LEU A 52 -9.79 -5.13 -5.13
N THR A 53 -10.00 -6.19 -5.92
CA THR A 53 -10.08 -7.55 -5.37
C THR A 53 -8.72 -7.99 -4.85
N THR A 54 -8.70 -8.96 -3.93
CA THR A 54 -7.44 -9.54 -3.43
C THR A 54 -6.61 -10.13 -4.56
N ASP A 55 -7.23 -10.85 -5.50
CA ASP A 55 -6.55 -11.38 -6.71
C ASP A 55 -5.85 -10.29 -7.53
N THR A 56 -6.50 -9.13 -7.71
CA THR A 56 -5.89 -8.00 -8.43
C THR A 56 -4.71 -7.42 -7.63
N LEU A 57 -4.83 -7.36 -6.31
CA LEU A 57 -3.75 -6.89 -5.43
C LEU A 57 -2.56 -7.85 -5.44
N ASP A 58 -2.80 -9.15 -5.42
CA ASP A 58 -1.74 -10.18 -5.43
C ASP A 58 -0.93 -10.10 -6.73
N LYS A 59 -1.60 -9.97 -7.89
CA LYS A 59 -0.93 -9.77 -9.19
C LYS A 59 -0.07 -8.51 -9.22
N ILE A 60 -0.58 -7.40 -8.68
CA ILE A 60 0.20 -6.15 -8.58
C ILE A 60 1.38 -6.33 -7.62
N ALA A 61 1.19 -7.04 -6.51
CA ALA A 61 2.24 -7.31 -5.53
C ALA A 61 3.37 -8.17 -6.12
N GLU A 62 3.05 -9.15 -6.97
CA GLU A 62 4.05 -9.96 -7.69
C GLU A 62 4.92 -9.11 -8.63
N VAL A 63 4.30 -8.23 -9.43
CA VAL A 63 5.02 -7.32 -10.35
C VAL A 63 5.93 -6.36 -9.59
N LEU A 64 5.43 -5.81 -8.48
CA LEU A 64 6.13 -4.79 -7.71
C LEU A 64 7.04 -5.36 -6.61
N ARG A 65 7.05 -6.69 -6.42
CA ARG A 65 7.74 -7.41 -5.34
C ARG A 65 7.44 -6.80 -3.96
N ILE A 66 6.16 -6.67 -3.65
CA ILE A 66 5.70 -6.10 -2.38
C ILE A 66 5.68 -7.19 -1.31
N ASP A 67 6.38 -6.94 -0.20
CA ASP A 67 6.30 -7.76 1.01
C ASP A 67 5.47 -7.06 2.10
N LEU A 68 4.62 -7.82 2.78
CA LEU A 68 3.87 -7.37 3.94
C LEU A 68 4.58 -7.79 5.24
N VAL A 69 4.91 -6.79 6.07
CA VAL A 69 5.55 -7.04 7.37
C VAL A 69 4.56 -6.73 8.50
N CYS A 70 4.28 -7.73 9.32
CA CYS A 70 3.54 -7.53 10.56
C CYS A 70 4.45 -6.86 11.60
N GLN A 71 4.13 -5.63 11.98
CA GLN A 71 4.87 -4.87 13.00
C GLN A 71 4.48 -5.28 14.44
N GLY A 72 3.64 -6.31 14.59
CA GLY A 72 3.10 -6.76 15.88
C GLY A 72 1.74 -6.13 16.22
N PRO A 73 1.16 -6.48 17.39
CA PRO A 73 -0.15 -6.01 17.78
C PRO A 73 -0.13 -4.49 18.02
N ARG A 74 -1.20 -3.81 17.61
CA ARG A 74 -1.35 -2.34 17.72
C ARG A 74 -1.03 -1.81 19.13
N LYS A 75 -1.43 -2.53 20.18
CA LYS A 75 -1.17 -2.13 21.58
C LYS A 75 0.32 -2.03 21.91
N ALA A 76 1.13 -2.99 21.42
CA ALA A 76 2.57 -2.97 21.63
C ALA A 76 3.26 -1.82 20.88
N LEU A 77 2.78 -1.53 19.66
CA LEU A 77 3.28 -0.42 18.84
C LEU A 77 2.98 0.94 19.46
N LEU A 78 1.76 1.16 19.95
CA LEU A 78 1.39 2.43 20.60
C LEU A 78 2.22 2.69 21.86
N LYS A 79 2.49 1.64 22.67
CA LYS A 79 3.36 1.73 23.85
C LYS A 79 4.80 2.10 23.49
N LYS A 80 5.37 1.51 22.43
CA LYS A 80 6.73 1.80 21.96
C LYS A 80 6.93 3.27 21.57
N HIS A 81 5.86 3.93 21.11
CA HIS A 81 5.90 5.32 20.65
C HIS A 81 5.33 6.33 21.66
N GLY A 82 5.08 5.93 22.92
CA GLY A 82 4.63 6.84 23.98
C GLY A 82 3.23 7.42 23.75
N VAL A 83 2.41 6.79 22.90
CA VAL A 83 1.00 7.17 22.69
C VAL A 83 0.14 6.30 23.61
N GLU A 84 0.15 6.61 24.90
CA GLU A 84 -0.82 6.06 25.84
C GLU A 84 -2.12 6.86 25.75
N ARG A 85 -3.26 6.18 25.61
CA ARG A 85 -4.61 6.72 25.73
C ARG A 85 -5.25 6.15 26.99
#